data_AF-A0A3L6QIG0-F1
#
_entry.id   AF-A0A3L6QIG0-F1
#
_cell.length_a   1.000
_cell.length_b   1.000
_cell.length_c   1.000
_cell.angle_alpha   90.00
_cell.angle_beta   90.00
_cell.angle_gamma   90.00
#
_symmetry.space_group_name_H-M   'P 1'
#
loop_
_entity.id
_entity.type
_entity.pdbx_description
1 polymer ?
#
loop_
_entity_poly.entity_id
_entity_poly.type
_entity_poly.pdbx_seq_one_letter_code
_entity_poly.pdbx_strand_id
1 'polypeptide(L)'
;MKEKQRINSSFFFEYQLDNKLRLTHIFWADSTCIRNYKLFGDVMSFDSTYRTNRYDLVFTPFTGVNHHKSCITFGAAFLPNEKKESYKWLFRTFLKAMGGVAPKLIITDEDLSMKAAIKDVFPNTIHRLWMWNILNKLPEKLGRDFTKDEEFMKKFGMCMVFRHLMSLS
;
A
#
# COMPACT_ATOMS: atom_id res chain seq x y z
N MET A 1 -13.09 13.41 -11.98
CA MET A 1 -13.40 11.99 -11.73
C MET A 1 -14.67 11.54 -12.43
N LYS A 2 -15.84 12.18 -12.18
CA LYS A 2 -17.11 11.85 -12.86
C LYS A 2 -17.01 11.79 -14.39
N GLU A 3 -16.38 12.80 -15.00
CA GLU A 3 -16.18 12.79 -16.46
C GLU A 3 -15.27 11.65 -16.94
N LYS A 4 -14.20 11.33 -16.19
CA LYS A 4 -13.34 10.17 -16.50
C LYS A 4 -14.12 8.85 -16.43
N GLN A 5 -15.05 8.71 -15.48
CA GLN A 5 -15.93 7.55 -15.39
C GLN A 5 -16.96 7.48 -16.52
N ARG A 6 -17.45 8.64 -17.00
CA ARG A 6 -18.34 8.72 -18.16
C ARG A 6 -17.64 8.28 -19.44
N ILE A 7 -16.38 8.67 -19.61
CA ILE A 7 -15.56 8.31 -20.78
C ILE A 7 -15.09 6.85 -20.69
N ASN A 8 -14.76 6.37 -19.49
CA ASN A 8 -14.26 5.02 -19.25
C ASN A 8 -15.03 4.38 -18.10
N SER A 9 -15.96 3.48 -18.42
CA SER A 9 -16.80 2.77 -17.45
C SER A 9 -15.99 1.90 -16.47
N SER A 10 -14.76 1.56 -16.83
CA SER A 10 -13.82 0.83 -15.95
C SER A 10 -13.03 1.75 -15.01
N PHE A 11 -13.20 3.07 -15.10
CA PHE A 11 -12.66 3.99 -14.10
C PHE A 11 -13.50 3.94 -12.83
N PHE A 12 -12.86 3.59 -11.72
CA PHE A 12 -13.48 3.53 -10.40
C PHE A 12 -13.00 4.68 -9.52
N PHE A 13 -13.92 5.30 -8.79
CA PHE A 13 -13.57 6.20 -7.70
C PHE A 13 -14.68 6.24 -6.65
N GLU A 14 -14.30 6.49 -5.40
CA GLU A 14 -15.22 6.79 -4.31
C GLU A 14 -14.64 7.91 -3.45
N TYR A 15 -15.51 8.67 -2.80
CA TYR A 15 -15.10 9.79 -1.96
C TYR A 15 -16.07 10.02 -0.81
N GLN A 16 -15.60 10.71 0.23
CA GLN A 16 -16.42 11.17 1.35
C GLN A 16 -16.24 12.67 1.56
N LEU A 17 -17.32 13.32 1.98
CA LEU A 17 -17.34 14.72 2.38
C LEU A 17 -17.65 14.82 3.87
N ASP A 18 -17.12 15.85 4.53
CA ASP A 18 -17.56 16.21 5.88
C ASP A 18 -18.88 17.02 5.87
N ASN A 19 -19.35 17.40 7.06
CA ASN A 19 -20.55 18.21 7.24
C ASN A 19 -20.46 19.62 6.62
N LYS A 20 -19.27 20.08 6.24
CA LYS A 20 -19.03 21.36 5.56
C LYS A 20 -18.78 21.15 4.05
N LEU A 21 -19.11 19.97 3.51
CA LEU A 21 -18.90 19.58 2.12
C LEU A 21 -17.44 19.59 1.66
N ARG A 22 -16.49 19.47 2.60
CA ARG A 22 -15.05 19.39 2.29
C ARG A 22 -14.66 17.94 2.06
N LEU A 23 -13.80 17.72 1.06
CA LEU A 23 -13.28 16.41 0.74
C LEU A 23 -12.42 15.88 1.89
N THR A 24 -12.79 14.72 2.44
CA THR A 24 -12.02 14.05 3.49
C THR A 24 -11.30 12.83 2.98
N HIS A 25 -11.99 12.03 2.16
CA HIS A 25 -11.45 10.80 1.58
C HIS A 25 -11.71 10.80 0.09
N ILE A 26 -10.75 10.32 -0.69
CA ILE A 26 -10.96 9.99 -2.10
C ILE A 26 -10.05 8.85 -2.48
N PHE A 27 -10.59 7.88 -3.20
CA PHE A 27 -9.85 6.80 -3.85
C PHE A 27 -10.18 6.80 -5.33
N TRP A 28 -9.20 6.49 -6.17
CA TRP A 28 -9.44 6.24 -7.59
C TRP A 28 -8.51 5.16 -8.15
N ALA A 29 -9.01 4.45 -9.14
CA ALA A 29 -8.28 3.50 -9.96
C ALA A 29 -8.81 3.58 -11.39
N ASP A 30 -7.92 3.76 -12.37
CA ASP A 30 -8.31 3.66 -13.77
C ASP A 30 -8.35 2.20 -14.24
N SER A 31 -8.77 2.00 -15.50
CA SER A 31 -8.84 0.67 -16.10
C SER A 31 -7.50 -0.07 -16.12
N THR A 32 -6.38 0.66 -16.21
CA THR A 32 -5.03 0.08 -16.21
C THR A 32 -4.66 -0.37 -14.80
N CYS A 33 -4.96 0.44 -13.79
CA CYS A 33 -4.77 0.10 -12.38
C CYS A 33 -5.51 -1.18 -12.00
N ILE A 34 -6.79 -1.28 -12.37
CA ILE A 34 -7.61 -2.47 -12.09
C ILE A 34 -7.08 -3.69 -12.86
N ARG A 35 -6.69 -3.53 -14.12
CA ARG A 35 -6.09 -4.63 -14.92
C ARG A 35 -4.76 -5.09 -14.34
N ASN A 36 -3.92 -4.16 -13.92
CA ASN A 36 -2.64 -4.45 -13.26
C ASN A 36 -2.87 -5.30 -12.01
N TYR A 37 -3.85 -4.94 -11.18
CA TYR A 37 -4.16 -5.72 -9.98
C TYR A 37 -4.66 -7.14 -10.31
N LYS A 38 -5.51 -7.28 -11.35
CA LYS A 38 -5.96 -8.62 -11.79
C LYS A 38 -4.82 -9.55 -12.20
N LEU A 39 -3.72 -9.00 -12.72
CA LEU A 39 -2.58 -9.78 -13.20
C LEU A 39 -1.48 -9.96 -12.14
N PHE A 40 -1.30 -8.95 -11.28
CA PHE A 40 -0.13 -8.84 -10.40
C PHE A 40 -0.48 -8.54 -8.93
N GLY A 41 -1.75 -8.62 -8.55
CA GLY A 41 -2.27 -8.20 -7.25
C GLY A 41 -2.03 -9.18 -6.09
N ASP A 42 -1.35 -10.30 -6.34
CA ASP A 42 -0.98 -11.27 -5.29
C ASP A 42 -0.12 -10.64 -4.20
N VAL A 43 0.83 -9.78 -4.60
CA VAL A 43 1.69 -9.03 -3.70
C VAL A 43 1.53 -7.55 -3.99
N MET A 44 1.23 -6.77 -2.95
CA MET A 44 1.12 -5.32 -3.07
C MET A 44 1.88 -4.59 -1.96
N SER A 45 2.38 -3.43 -2.31
CA SER A 45 2.93 -2.45 -1.38
C SER A 45 1.91 -1.33 -1.19
N PHE A 46 1.85 -0.83 0.04
CA PHE A 46 1.05 0.32 0.41
C PHE A 46 1.84 1.17 1.38
N ASP A 47 1.90 2.47 1.10
CA ASP A 47 2.67 3.43 1.88
C ASP A 47 1.86 4.73 2.00
N SER A 48 1.93 5.39 3.15
CA SER A 48 1.35 6.73 3.34
C SER A 48 2.44 7.78 3.28
N THR A 49 2.35 8.66 2.29
CA THR A 49 3.25 9.81 2.15
C THR A 49 2.62 11.04 2.78
N TYR A 50 3.35 11.64 3.72
CA TYR A 50 2.87 12.76 4.52
C TYR A 50 2.56 14.02 3.69
N ARG A 51 1.37 14.59 3.94
CA ARG A 51 0.93 15.97 3.65
C ARG A 51 1.56 16.62 2.41
N THR A 52 1.28 16.04 1.24
CA THR A 52 1.84 16.50 -0.02
C THR A 52 0.99 17.56 -0.73
N ASN A 53 -0.14 18.00 -0.15
CA ASN A 53 -1.08 18.90 -0.81
C ASN A 53 -1.59 20.05 0.08
N ARG A 54 -2.19 21.06 -0.57
CA ARG A 54 -2.77 22.27 0.06
C ARG A 54 -3.94 22.00 1.02
N TYR A 55 -4.40 20.77 1.10
CA TYR A 55 -5.54 20.33 1.91
C TYR A 55 -5.10 19.45 3.09
N ASP A 56 -3.80 19.34 3.35
CA ASP A 56 -3.22 18.52 4.42
C ASP A 56 -3.63 17.03 4.35
N LEU A 57 -4.07 16.54 3.19
CA LEU A 57 -4.43 15.12 3.04
C LEU A 57 -3.18 14.27 2.82
N VAL A 58 -3.21 13.06 3.37
CA VAL A 58 -2.17 12.05 3.24
C VAL A 58 -2.35 11.34 1.90
N PHE A 59 -1.30 11.28 1.07
CA PHE A 59 -1.35 10.58 -0.21
C PHE A 59 -0.92 9.13 -0.02
N THR A 60 -1.71 8.20 -0.57
CA THR A 60 -1.57 6.76 -0.31
C THR A 60 -1.68 5.97 -1.62
N PRO A 61 -0.57 5.71 -2.32
CA PRO A 61 -0.57 4.87 -3.51
C PRO A 61 -0.60 3.39 -3.16
N PHE A 62 -1.30 2.62 -3.98
CA PHE A 62 -1.22 1.16 -4.00
C PHE A 62 -0.35 0.73 -5.16
N THR A 63 0.72 -0.01 -4.89
CA THR A 63 1.68 -0.42 -5.92
C THR A 63 2.00 -1.91 -5.86
N GLY A 64 2.56 -2.42 -6.95
CA GLY A 64 3.08 -3.77 -7.06
C GLY A 64 4.20 -3.83 -8.09
N VAL A 65 4.54 -5.04 -8.51
CA VAL A 65 5.64 -5.29 -9.44
C VAL A 65 5.15 -6.21 -10.56
N ASN A 66 5.47 -5.87 -11.82
CA ASN A 66 5.16 -6.73 -12.96
C ASN A 66 6.31 -7.72 -13.29
N HIS A 67 6.15 -8.57 -14.31
CA HIS A 67 7.17 -9.52 -14.75
C HIS A 67 8.51 -8.88 -15.18
N HIS A 68 8.49 -7.60 -15.57
CA HIS A 68 9.70 -6.83 -15.91
C HIS A 68 10.34 -6.15 -14.70
N LYS A 69 9.93 -6.53 -13.48
CA LYS A 69 10.39 -5.91 -12.22
C LYS A 69 10.08 -4.41 -12.15
N SER A 70 9.15 -3.92 -12.96
CA SER A 70 8.77 -2.52 -12.99
C SER A 70 7.70 -2.26 -11.94
N CYS A 71 7.80 -1.12 -11.27
CA CYS A 71 6.76 -0.65 -10.36
C CYS A 71 5.49 -0.32 -11.15
N ILE A 72 4.36 -0.83 -10.69
CA ILE A 72 3.04 -0.60 -11.27
C ILE A 72 2.08 -0.12 -10.19
N THR A 73 1.11 0.71 -10.58
CA THR A 73 0.08 1.24 -9.68
C THR A 73 -1.22 0.46 -9.81
N PHE A 74 -1.87 0.18 -8.68
CA PHE A 74 -3.19 -0.44 -8.57
C PHE A 74 -4.29 0.55 -8.20
N GLY A 75 -3.92 1.74 -7.75
CA GLY A 75 -4.83 2.83 -7.42
C GLY A 75 -4.14 3.81 -6.49
N ALA A 76 -4.83 4.87 -6.14
CA ALA A 76 -4.32 5.83 -5.16
C ALA A 76 -5.47 6.47 -4.39
N ALA A 77 -5.14 7.01 -3.22
CA ALA A 77 -6.09 7.74 -2.41
C ALA A 77 -5.48 8.92 -1.67
N PHE A 78 -6.36 9.82 -1.26
CA PHE A 78 -6.11 10.81 -0.23
C PHE A 78 -6.95 10.51 1.01
N LEU A 79 -6.32 10.58 2.18
CA LEU A 79 -6.95 10.39 3.49
C LEU A 79 -6.78 11.63 4.37
N PRO A 80 -7.70 11.89 5.32
CA PRO A 80 -7.61 13.06 6.18
C PRO A 80 -6.66 12.85 7.36
N ASN A 81 -6.30 11.60 7.65
CA ASN A 81 -5.40 11.20 8.74
C ASN A 81 -5.07 9.71 8.64
N GLU A 82 -4.05 9.30 9.38
CA GLU A 82 -3.54 7.91 9.49
C GLU A 82 -4.21 7.18 10.66
N LYS A 83 -5.54 7.24 10.74
CA LYS A 83 -6.33 6.51 11.76
C LYS A 83 -6.93 5.24 11.19
N LYS A 84 -7.16 4.26 12.08
CA LYS A 84 -7.71 2.94 11.74
C LYS A 84 -8.96 3.03 10.85
N GLU A 85 -9.91 3.90 11.17
CA GLU A 85 -11.16 4.02 10.41
C GLU A 85 -10.96 4.60 9.01
N SER A 86 -10.03 5.54 8.83
CA SER A 86 -9.64 6.08 7.51
C SER A 86 -9.05 4.98 6.63
N TYR A 87 -8.16 4.15 7.19
CA TYR A 87 -7.60 2.98 6.49
C TYR A 87 -8.65 1.90 6.22
N LYS A 88 -9.58 1.65 7.14
CA LYS A 88 -10.68 0.68 6.90
C LYS A 88 -11.58 1.09 5.76
N TRP A 89 -11.95 2.37 5.71
CA TRP A 89 -12.66 2.91 4.56
C TRP A 89 -11.85 2.65 3.28
N LEU A 90 -10.57 3.03 3.29
CA LEU A 90 -9.70 2.90 2.13
C LEU A 90 -9.56 1.46 1.63
N PHE A 91 -9.24 0.52 2.52
CA PHE A 91 -9.04 -0.88 2.15
C PHE A 91 -10.33 -1.55 1.68
N ARG A 92 -11.49 -1.19 2.23
CA ARG A 92 -12.79 -1.68 1.73
C ARG A 92 -13.10 -1.12 0.34
N THR A 93 -12.83 0.16 0.13
CA THR A 93 -13.00 0.82 -1.17
C THR A 93 -12.07 0.22 -2.22
N PHE A 94 -10.81 -0.03 -1.87
CA PHE A 94 -9.86 -0.73 -2.72
C PHE A 94 -10.35 -2.13 -3.08
N LEU A 95 -10.77 -2.92 -2.08
CA LEU A 95 -11.28 -4.27 -2.29
C LEU A 95 -12.47 -4.29 -3.26
N LYS A 96 -13.40 -3.33 -3.10
CA LYS A 96 -14.53 -3.15 -4.00
C LYS A 96 -14.08 -2.83 -5.44
N ALA A 97 -13.13 -1.90 -5.60
CA ALA A 97 -12.57 -1.54 -6.89
C ALA A 97 -11.89 -2.73 -7.60
N MET A 98 -11.30 -3.63 -6.82
CA MET A 98 -10.61 -4.84 -7.30
C MET A 98 -11.52 -6.06 -7.44
N GLY A 99 -12.85 -5.88 -7.39
CA GLY A 99 -13.81 -6.95 -7.61
C GLY A 99 -13.92 -7.93 -6.44
N GLY A 100 -13.60 -7.50 -5.21
CA GLY A 100 -13.71 -8.32 -4.00
C GLY A 100 -12.52 -9.25 -3.76
N VAL A 101 -11.47 -9.16 -4.57
CA VAL A 101 -10.26 -9.97 -4.42
C VAL A 101 -9.24 -9.24 -3.55
N ALA A 102 -8.88 -9.83 -2.42
CA ALA A 102 -7.85 -9.32 -1.51
C ALA A 102 -6.45 -9.81 -1.94
N PRO A 103 -5.38 -9.07 -1.64
CA PRO A 103 -4.02 -9.53 -1.93
C PRO A 103 -3.65 -10.73 -1.06
N LYS A 104 -2.73 -11.57 -1.51
CA LYS A 104 -2.18 -12.64 -0.65
C LYS A 104 -1.21 -12.06 0.38
N LEU A 105 -0.43 -11.05 -0.03
CA LEU A 105 0.55 -10.38 0.81
C LEU A 105 0.50 -8.86 0.62
N ILE A 106 0.52 -8.14 1.74
CA ILE A 106 0.63 -6.68 1.77
C ILE A 106 1.88 -6.26 2.54
N ILE A 107 2.67 -5.38 1.93
CA ILE A 107 3.86 -4.79 2.51
C ILE A 107 3.55 -3.34 2.85
N THR A 108 3.74 -2.95 4.12
CA THR A 108 3.52 -1.57 4.56
C THR A 108 4.61 -1.10 5.50
N ASP A 109 4.57 0.17 5.87
CA ASP A 109 5.31 0.69 7.00
C ASP A 109 4.76 0.18 8.35
N GLU A 110 5.40 0.58 9.45
CA GLU A 110 5.04 0.13 10.80
C GLU A 110 4.04 1.07 11.47
N ASP A 111 2.82 1.12 10.93
CA ASP A 111 1.71 1.87 11.52
C ASP A 111 0.69 0.92 12.20
N LEU A 112 0.40 1.20 13.48
CA LEU A 112 -0.52 0.39 14.29
C LEU A 112 -1.98 0.49 13.82
N SER A 113 -2.38 1.68 13.36
CA SER A 113 -3.74 1.92 12.84
C SER A 113 -3.95 1.13 11.54
N MET A 114 -2.97 1.14 10.66
CA MET A 114 -2.94 0.44 9.39
C MET A 114 -2.94 -1.07 9.60
N LYS A 115 -2.07 -1.59 10.47
CA LYS A 115 -2.05 -3.01 10.86
C LYS A 115 -3.42 -3.48 11.38
N ALA A 116 -4.05 -2.69 12.23
CA ALA A 116 -5.37 -3.00 12.76
C ALA A 116 -6.45 -2.96 11.67
N ALA A 117 -6.37 -2.04 10.71
CA ALA A 117 -7.29 -1.97 9.58
C ALA A 117 -7.11 -3.14 8.60
N ILE A 118 -5.87 -3.54 8.30
CA ILE A 118 -5.55 -4.72 7.48
C ILE A 118 -6.16 -5.97 8.12
N LYS A 119 -5.99 -6.16 9.43
CA LYS A 119 -6.57 -7.31 10.13
C LYS A 119 -8.11 -7.35 10.04
N ASP A 120 -8.77 -6.19 10.09
CA ASP A 120 -10.23 -6.09 10.01
C ASP A 120 -10.76 -6.34 8.58
N VAL A 121 -10.05 -5.89 7.53
CA VAL A 121 -10.55 -5.90 6.13
C VAL A 121 -9.99 -7.06 5.31
N PHE A 122 -8.75 -7.45 5.59
CA PHE A 122 -7.99 -8.48 4.88
C PHE A 122 -7.53 -9.59 5.83
N PRO A 123 -8.45 -10.32 6.49
CA PRO A 123 -8.11 -11.23 7.59
C PRO A 123 -7.16 -12.38 7.19
N ASN A 124 -7.17 -12.76 5.90
CA ASN A 124 -6.35 -13.84 5.37
C ASN A 124 -5.08 -13.35 4.65
N THR A 125 -4.87 -12.04 4.55
CA THR A 125 -3.69 -11.47 3.90
C THR A 125 -2.50 -11.48 4.85
N ILE A 126 -1.35 -11.90 4.34
CA ILE A 126 -0.09 -11.86 5.09
C ILE A 126 0.40 -10.41 5.13
N HIS A 127 0.55 -9.85 6.32
CA HIS A 127 1.11 -8.51 6.51
C HIS A 127 2.62 -8.59 6.76
N ARG A 128 3.41 -7.85 5.96
CA ARG A 128 4.86 -7.69 6.10
C ARG A 128 5.24 -6.22 6.26
N LEU A 129 6.32 -5.99 6.98
CA LEU A 129 6.90 -4.66 7.13
C LEU A 129 7.89 -4.37 6.01
N TRP A 130 7.91 -3.12 5.57
CA TRP A 130 8.84 -2.64 4.55
C TRP A 130 10.29 -2.79 5.01
N MET A 131 11.16 -3.14 4.06
CA MET A 131 12.54 -3.53 4.35
C MET A 131 13.34 -2.44 5.08
N TRP A 132 13.13 -1.18 4.69
CA TRP A 132 13.77 -0.02 5.34
C TRP A 132 13.50 0.03 6.84
N ASN A 133 12.28 -0.28 7.28
CA ASN A 133 11.93 -0.25 8.70
C ASN A 133 12.67 -1.33 9.48
N ILE A 134 12.88 -2.49 8.86
CA ILE A 134 13.68 -3.56 9.45
C ILE A 134 15.15 -3.13 9.52
N LEU A 135 15.69 -2.59 8.43
CA LEU A 135 17.08 -2.14 8.34
C LEU A 135 17.41 -1.04 9.36
N ASN A 136 16.51 -0.07 9.55
CA ASN A 136 16.71 1.02 10.51
C ASN A 136 16.72 0.55 11.96
N LYS A 137 16.05 -0.56 12.27
CA LYS A 137 16.01 -1.15 13.63
C LYS A 137 17.15 -2.14 13.88
N LEU A 138 17.95 -2.51 12.88
CA LEU A 138 19.09 -3.42 13.05
C LEU A 138 20.17 -2.86 13.99
N PRO A 139 20.61 -1.59 13.89
CA PRO A 139 21.66 -1.08 14.77
C PRO A 139 21.25 -1.13 16.24
N GLU A 140 19.97 -0.90 16.54
CA GLU A 140 19.42 -0.94 17.90
C GLU A 140 19.37 -2.36 18.46
N LYS A 141 19.09 -3.36 17.61
CA LYS A 141 18.89 -4.75 18.05
C LYS A 141 20.14 -5.62 18.03
N LEU A 142 21.04 -5.39 17.08
CA LEU A 142 22.24 -6.20 16.86
C LEU A 142 23.53 -5.46 17.22
N GLY A 143 23.47 -4.15 17.44
CA GLY A 143 24.65 -3.31 17.65
C GLY A 143 25.22 -2.77 16.34
N ARG A 144 25.90 -1.61 16.43
CA ARG A 144 26.38 -0.85 15.25
C ARG A 144 27.48 -1.56 14.48
N ASP A 145 28.18 -2.51 15.10
CA ASP A 145 29.30 -3.21 14.47
C ASP A 145 28.83 -4.14 13.35
N PHE A 146 27.66 -4.78 13.49
CA PHE A 146 27.05 -5.58 12.43
C PHE A 146 26.53 -4.75 11.26
N THR A 147 26.13 -3.50 11.49
CA THR A 147 25.67 -2.62 10.42
C THR A 147 26.81 -2.01 9.59
N LYS A 148 28.05 -2.14 10.05
CA LYS A 148 29.27 -1.78 9.31
C LYS A 148 29.85 -2.94 8.49
N ASP A 149 29.40 -4.16 8.77
CA ASP A 149 29.77 -5.34 7.99
C ASP A 149 28.97 -5.37 6.68
N GLU A 150 29.61 -4.94 5.59
CA GLU A 150 29.00 -4.90 4.26
C GLU A 150 28.59 -6.28 3.75
N GLU A 151 29.33 -7.34 4.11
CA GLU A 151 29.01 -8.70 3.68
C GLU A 151 27.76 -9.22 4.39
N PHE A 152 27.66 -8.96 5.70
CA PHE A 152 26.46 -9.23 6.49
C PHE A 152 25.26 -8.45 5.95
N MET A 153 25.38 -7.13 5.74
CA MET A 153 24.28 -6.30 5.26
C MET A 153 23.84 -6.69 3.85
N LYS A 154 24.78 -7.08 2.99
CA LYS A 154 24.48 -7.63 1.65
C LYS A 154 23.74 -8.96 1.74
N LYS A 155 24.20 -9.91 2.55
CA LYS A 155 23.51 -11.20 2.76
C LYS A 155 22.15 -11.03 3.42
N PHE A 156 22.03 -10.11 4.38
CA PHE A 156 20.80 -9.80 5.10
C PHE A 156 19.77 -9.14 4.18
N GLY A 157 20.19 -8.14 3.40
CA GLY A 157 19.37 -7.52 2.35
C GLY A 157 18.93 -8.53 1.30
N MET A 158 19.83 -9.39 0.83
CA MET A 158 19.48 -10.49 -0.08
C MET A 158 18.46 -11.43 0.54
N CYS A 159 18.59 -11.86 1.80
CA CYS A 159 17.61 -12.72 2.48
C CYS A 159 16.23 -12.06 2.62
N MET A 160 16.17 -10.75 2.87
CA MET A 160 14.91 -10.01 2.95
C MET A 160 14.24 -9.87 1.59
N VAL A 161 15.03 -9.57 0.56
CA VAL A 161 14.59 -9.56 -0.84
C VAL A 161 14.15 -10.96 -1.28
N PHE A 162 14.88 -12.02 -0.90
CA PHE A 162 14.54 -13.41 -1.21
C PHE A 162 13.25 -13.81 -0.51
N ARG A 163 13.02 -13.47 0.76
CA ARG A 163 11.76 -13.78 1.45
C ARG A 163 10.57 -12.92 1.00
N HIS A 164 10.80 -11.70 0.51
CA HIS A 164 9.75 -10.86 -0.05
C HIS A 164 9.42 -11.25 -1.51
N LEU A 165 10.42 -11.61 -2.33
CA LEU A 165 10.25 -11.99 -3.73
C LEU A 165 9.95 -13.47 -3.95
N MET A 166 10.40 -14.40 -3.09
CA MET A 166 10.09 -15.85 -3.23
C MET A 166 8.73 -16.25 -2.62
N SER A 167 7.90 -15.30 -2.20
CA SER A 167 6.45 -15.56 -2.11
C SER A 167 5.76 -15.57 -3.49
N LEU A 168 6.54 -15.34 -4.56
CA LEU A 168 6.13 -15.34 -5.97
C LEU A 168 6.65 -16.57 -6.76
N SER A 169 6.88 -17.71 -6.11
CA SER A 169 7.18 -18.99 -6.78
C SER A 169 6.25 -20.09 -6.32
#